data_AF-A0A6N3GD15-F1
#
_entry.id   AF-A0A6N3GD15-F1
#
_cell.length_a   1.000
_cell.length_b   1.000
_cell.length_c   1.000
_cell.angle_alpha   90.00
_cell.angle_beta   90.00
_cell.angle_gamma   90.00
#
_symmetry.space_group_name_H-M   'P 1'
#
loop_
_entity.id
_entity.type
_entity.pdbx_description
1 polymer ?
#
loop_
_entity_poly.entity_id
_entity_poly.type
_entity_poly.pdbx_seq_one_letter_code
_entity_poly.pdbx_strand_id
1 'polypeptide(L)'
;MEIKKRTVKTFDEFSSCIKEFEQNSNRCNHSFDMMAFYRGHSNEEYVCQPTVFRNILGREDNMLKREDEIVKLCRRGFSCEFSHLKSDFDMLAKLQHYGAATRILDFTISPEVALYFACCDCFRGSTHNGEVIFYYTTYTSQENIGVKALSFLAQQPYRLEVDFYQKLREYLGVNYSDDKLRSIIEQHYFVIPTISNERLRRQKGVFAIFGQKIEKLPCDKQTTNLSDKYGRGQEYPGDIYRIQIPADAKKKIMEKLLKKIEDRQIRNLSNTENMKTIKSFFFPNMENEFGEISYFGDLRRDFPLGASEFNKVCFETENMCELKKIGKEVDINLKAIVGKGDQYIVVSSEEEKKVMIYTQLGEAKSERLSEIFDDIAQNDANVIIWLAPKVNEDTKFTVQWINKHSQGLKFYLMKFERSNALITYQKIL
;
A
#
# COMPACT_ATOMS: atom_id res chain seq x y z
N MET A 1 -18.35 14.50 22.66
CA MET A 1 -18.80 14.61 21.26
C MET A 1 -19.47 13.31 20.88
N GLU A 2 -20.71 13.40 20.41
CA GLU A 2 -21.53 12.26 20.00
C GLU A 2 -21.06 11.77 18.62
N ILE A 3 -20.80 10.46 18.47
CA ILE A 3 -20.48 9.88 17.16
C ILE A 3 -21.70 10.07 16.26
N LYS A 4 -21.59 10.96 15.29
CA LYS A 4 -22.65 11.18 14.30
C LYS A 4 -22.52 10.13 13.21
N LYS A 5 -23.27 9.03 13.35
CA LYS A 5 -23.43 8.01 12.31
C LYS A 5 -24.54 8.43 11.34
N ARG A 6 -24.26 8.38 10.04
CA ARG A 6 -25.25 8.59 8.97
C ARG A 6 -25.23 7.43 7.99
N THR A 7 -26.37 7.13 7.40
CA THR A 7 -26.48 6.12 6.34
C THR A 7 -26.73 6.83 5.02
N VAL A 8 -25.96 6.51 3.98
CA VAL A 8 -26.15 7.09 2.64
C VAL A 8 -26.29 5.98 1.60
N LYS A 9 -27.25 6.14 0.70
CA LYS A 9 -27.58 5.17 -0.36
C LYS A 9 -27.17 5.65 -1.75
N THR A 10 -26.79 6.91 -1.88
CA THR A 10 -26.36 7.50 -3.16
C THR A 10 -25.08 8.30 -3.03
N PHE A 11 -24.37 8.47 -4.14
CA PHE A 11 -23.16 9.30 -4.20
C PHE A 11 -23.44 10.76 -3.85
N ASP A 12 -24.61 11.29 -4.22
CA ASP A 12 -24.95 12.69 -3.98
C ASP A 12 -25.28 12.93 -2.50
N GLU A 13 -25.96 11.99 -1.86
CA GLU A 13 -26.11 11.99 -0.39
C GLU A 13 -24.76 11.96 0.31
N PHE A 14 -23.85 11.06 -0.12
CA PHE A 14 -22.48 11.01 0.40
C PHE A 14 -21.78 12.37 0.24
N SER A 15 -21.81 12.96 -0.96
CA SER A 15 -21.17 14.25 -1.23
C SER A 15 -21.76 15.39 -0.38
N SER A 16 -23.07 15.37 -0.16
CA SER A 16 -23.77 16.38 0.65
C SER A 16 -23.41 16.22 2.12
N CYS A 17 -23.31 14.97 2.59
CA CYS A 17 -22.88 14.61 3.93
C CYS A 17 -21.45 15.09 4.22
N ILE A 18 -20.51 14.86 3.30
CA ILE A 18 -19.12 15.36 3.45
C ILE A 18 -19.09 16.88 3.55
N LYS A 19 -19.78 17.59 2.66
CA LYS A 19 -19.83 19.06 2.68
C LYS A 19 -20.39 19.59 3.99
N GLU A 20 -21.45 18.96 4.51
CA GLU A 20 -22.02 19.36 5.79
C GLU A 20 -21.03 19.16 6.95
N PHE A 21 -20.33 18.02 6.98
CA PHE A 21 -19.33 17.74 8.02
C PHE A 21 -18.15 18.70 7.96
N GLU A 22 -17.63 19.00 6.77
CA GLU A 22 -16.57 20.00 6.57
C GLU A 22 -17.03 21.40 7.01
N GLN A 23 -18.26 21.81 6.67
CA GLN A 23 -18.83 23.09 7.08
C GLN A 23 -19.02 23.19 8.61
N ASN A 24 -19.53 22.13 9.25
CA ASN A 24 -19.71 22.10 10.70
C ASN A 24 -18.37 22.17 11.44
N SER A 25 -17.35 21.47 10.92
CA SER A 25 -16.01 21.46 11.50
C SER A 25 -15.32 22.81 11.36
N ASN A 26 -15.45 23.47 10.20
CA ASN A 26 -14.86 24.81 9.96
C ASN A 26 -15.54 25.94 10.76
N ARG A 27 -16.76 25.75 11.26
CA ARG A 27 -17.45 26.74 12.12
C ARG A 27 -16.91 26.78 13.55
N CYS A 28 -16.14 25.77 13.94
CA CYS A 28 -15.48 25.75 15.22
C CYS A 28 -14.18 26.57 15.11
N ASN A 29 -14.09 27.68 15.86
CA ASN A 29 -12.85 28.46 15.95
C ASN A 29 -11.77 27.60 16.63
N HIS A 30 -10.94 26.97 15.82
CA HIS A 30 -9.85 26.14 16.27
C HIS A 30 -8.55 26.94 16.26
N SER A 31 -7.77 26.85 17.35
CA SER A 31 -6.45 27.50 17.48
C SER A 31 -5.33 26.76 16.76
N PHE A 32 -5.63 25.62 16.12
CA PHE A 32 -4.66 24.73 15.49
C PHE A 32 -5.06 24.44 14.05
N ASP A 33 -4.05 24.20 13.19
CA ASP A 33 -4.27 23.74 11.82
C ASP A 33 -4.87 22.33 11.82
N MET A 34 -6.05 22.20 11.21
CA MET A 34 -6.79 20.95 11.13
C MET A 34 -7.10 20.58 9.70
N MET A 35 -7.22 19.27 9.47
CA MET A 35 -7.52 18.71 8.17
C MET A 35 -8.42 17.48 8.32
N ALA A 36 -9.18 17.22 7.27
CA ALA A 36 -10.00 16.04 7.14
C ALA A 36 -9.18 14.83 6.67
N PHE A 37 -9.23 13.74 7.42
CA PHE A 37 -8.67 12.44 7.09
C PHE A 37 -9.76 11.38 7.02
N TYR A 38 -9.77 10.65 5.92
CA TYR A 38 -10.80 9.68 5.58
C TYR A 38 -10.21 8.27 5.52
N ARG A 39 -11.02 7.28 5.90
CA ARG A 39 -10.71 5.86 5.70
C ARG A 39 -11.96 5.09 5.32
N GLY A 40 -11.88 4.33 4.23
CA GLY A 40 -12.94 3.42 3.81
C GLY A 40 -12.71 2.01 4.31
N HIS A 41 -13.74 1.40 4.90
CA HIS A 41 -13.79 -0.01 5.22
C HIS A 41 -14.90 -0.65 4.40
N SER A 42 -14.58 -1.74 3.72
CA SER A 42 -15.57 -2.49 2.95
C SER A 42 -16.57 -3.23 3.85
N ASN A 43 -16.22 -3.52 5.10
CA ASN A 43 -17.14 -4.03 6.11
C ASN A 43 -17.16 -3.06 7.30
N GLU A 44 -18.34 -2.58 7.71
CA GLU A 44 -18.52 -1.69 8.87
C GLU A 44 -18.15 -2.34 10.20
N GLU A 45 -18.05 -3.67 10.26
CA GLU A 45 -17.58 -4.42 11.43
C GLU A 45 -16.05 -4.36 11.60
N TYR A 46 -15.33 -3.87 10.60
CA TYR A 46 -13.87 -3.75 10.69
C TYR A 46 -13.46 -2.70 11.72
N VAL A 47 -12.54 -3.11 12.60
CA VAL A 47 -11.95 -2.20 13.59
C VAL A 47 -10.90 -1.34 12.90
N CYS A 48 -10.98 -0.02 13.11
CA CYS A 48 -10.01 0.97 12.63
C CYS A 48 -8.69 0.90 13.43
N GLN A 49 -7.95 -0.19 13.26
CA GLN A 49 -6.70 -0.47 13.98
C GLN A 49 -5.57 -0.90 13.02
N PRO A 50 -4.31 -0.56 13.32
CA PRO A 50 -3.13 -1.04 12.62
C PRO A 50 -3.07 -2.56 12.56
N THR A 51 -2.43 -3.09 11.52
CA THR A 51 -2.32 -4.53 11.30
C THR A 51 -1.59 -5.23 12.45
N VAL A 52 -0.61 -4.57 13.09
CA VAL A 52 0.14 -5.16 14.20
C VAL A 52 -0.71 -5.41 15.46
N PHE A 53 -1.83 -4.69 15.61
CA PHE A 53 -2.76 -4.87 16.73
C PHE A 53 -3.87 -5.87 16.45
N ARG A 54 -4.04 -6.29 15.19
CA ARG A 54 -5.10 -7.23 14.80
C ARG A 54 -4.75 -8.64 15.25
N ASN A 55 -5.74 -9.32 15.82
CA ASN A 55 -5.64 -10.74 16.10
C ASN A 55 -5.50 -11.52 14.78
N ILE A 56 -4.65 -12.54 14.78
CA ILE A 56 -4.54 -13.45 13.65
C ILE A 56 -5.64 -14.50 13.78
N LEU A 57 -6.36 -14.75 12.69
CA LEU A 57 -7.35 -15.83 12.63
C LEU A 57 -6.70 -17.16 13.06
N GLY A 58 -7.28 -17.79 14.08
CA GLY A 58 -6.76 -19.04 14.65
C GLY A 58 -5.61 -18.88 15.65
N ARG A 59 -5.30 -17.67 16.12
CA ARG A 59 -4.36 -17.41 17.22
C ARG A 59 -4.98 -16.49 18.26
N GLU A 60 -4.66 -16.73 19.53
CA GLU A 60 -5.09 -15.85 20.64
C GLU A 60 -4.32 -14.51 20.66
N ASP A 61 -3.14 -14.47 20.03
CA ASP A 61 -2.25 -13.31 20.05
C ASP A 61 -2.24 -12.51 18.72
N ASN A 62 -2.05 -11.20 18.84
CA ASN A 62 -1.72 -10.29 17.73
C ASN A 62 -0.21 -10.22 17.44
N MET A 63 0.18 -9.44 16.44
CA MET A 63 1.59 -9.30 16.02
C MET A 63 2.41 -8.32 16.86
N LEU A 64 1.82 -7.67 17.87
CA LEU A 64 2.51 -6.68 18.71
C LEU A 64 3.68 -7.27 19.48
N LYS A 65 3.58 -8.53 19.91
CA LYS A 65 4.67 -9.26 20.59
C LYS A 65 5.92 -9.42 19.73
N ARG A 66 5.79 -9.27 18.42
CA ARG A 66 6.85 -9.50 17.42
C ARG A 66 7.13 -8.28 16.56
N GLU A 67 6.63 -7.11 16.96
CA GLU A 67 6.76 -5.89 16.14
C GLU A 67 8.23 -5.56 15.84
N ASP A 68 9.10 -5.62 16.85
CA ASP A 68 10.52 -5.34 16.66
C ASP A 68 11.22 -6.42 15.83
N GLU A 69 10.84 -7.69 15.99
CA GLU A 69 11.33 -8.78 15.14
C GLU A 69 10.96 -8.55 13.68
N ILE A 70 9.71 -8.16 13.41
CA ILE A 70 9.23 -7.86 12.05
C ILE A 70 10.07 -6.74 11.46
N VAL A 71 10.26 -5.63 12.20
CA VAL A 71 11.07 -4.50 11.71
C VAL A 71 12.53 -4.93 11.48
N LYS A 72 13.16 -5.66 12.42
CA LYS A 72 14.55 -6.14 12.29
C LYS A 72 14.73 -7.09 11.11
N LEU A 73 13.81 -8.05 10.93
CA LEU A 73 13.85 -9.02 9.84
C LEU A 73 13.70 -8.32 8.50
N CYS A 74 12.74 -7.40 8.37
CA CYS A 74 12.59 -6.64 7.14
C CYS A 74 13.83 -5.78 6.85
N ARG A 75 14.37 -5.06 7.85
CA ARG A 75 15.61 -4.25 7.67
C ARG A 75 16.79 -5.08 7.17
N ARG A 76 16.95 -6.30 7.68
CA ARG A 76 18.02 -7.22 7.24
C ARG A 76 17.75 -7.77 5.85
N GLY A 77 16.52 -8.18 5.55
CA GLY A 77 16.13 -8.79 4.28
C GLY A 77 16.04 -7.82 3.11
N PHE A 78 15.84 -6.53 3.36
CA PHE A 78 15.72 -5.49 2.32
C PHE A 78 16.65 -4.29 2.60
N SER A 79 17.89 -4.53 3.03
CA SER A 79 18.81 -3.48 3.47
C SER A 79 19.08 -2.39 2.42
N CYS A 80 19.13 -2.76 1.13
CA CYS A 80 19.25 -1.83 0.01
C CYS A 80 18.04 -0.89 -0.16
N GLU A 81 16.85 -1.36 0.22
CA GLU A 81 15.60 -0.58 0.14
C GLU A 81 15.49 0.48 1.24
N PHE A 82 16.28 0.36 2.31
CA PHE A 82 16.23 1.27 3.45
C PHE A 82 17.46 2.18 3.57
N SER A 83 18.54 1.89 2.86
CA SER A 83 19.82 2.60 2.97
C SER A 83 19.74 4.10 2.64
N HIS A 84 18.80 4.49 1.79
CA HIS A 84 18.57 5.87 1.35
C HIS A 84 17.49 6.60 2.17
N LEU A 85 16.79 5.90 3.07
CA LEU A 85 15.73 6.51 3.87
C LEU A 85 16.32 7.38 4.98
N LYS A 86 15.73 8.56 5.16
CA LYS A 86 16.23 9.57 6.10
C LYS A 86 15.62 9.47 7.50
N SER A 87 14.52 8.71 7.65
CA SER A 87 13.82 8.57 8.92
C SER A 87 13.31 7.15 9.15
N ASP A 88 13.24 6.74 10.42
CA ASP A 88 12.62 5.47 10.82
C ASP A 88 11.11 5.44 10.52
N PHE A 89 10.47 6.62 10.43
CA PHE A 89 9.08 6.72 10.00
C PHE A 89 8.92 6.33 8.53
N ASP A 90 9.79 6.82 7.63
CA ASP A 90 9.77 6.44 6.21
C ASP A 90 9.99 4.93 6.05
N MET A 91 10.86 4.35 6.88
CA MET A 91 11.05 2.91 6.93
C MET A 91 9.74 2.20 7.30
N LEU A 92 9.07 2.60 8.40
CA LEU A 92 7.79 1.99 8.79
C LEU A 92 6.71 2.15 7.72
N ALA A 93 6.62 3.31 7.07
CA ALA A 93 5.70 3.54 5.96
C ALA A 93 6.01 2.63 4.76
N LYS A 94 7.29 2.41 4.45
CA LYS A 94 7.73 1.50 3.38
C LYS A 94 7.46 0.03 3.75
N LEU A 95 7.63 -0.36 5.01
CA LEU A 95 7.25 -1.69 5.50
C LEU A 95 5.74 -1.93 5.40
N GLN A 96 4.93 -0.95 5.79
CA GLN A 96 3.48 -0.98 5.63
C GLN A 96 3.09 -1.13 4.16
N HIS A 97 3.80 -0.45 3.25
CA HIS A 97 3.61 -0.59 1.81
C HIS A 97 3.90 -2.01 1.30
N TYR A 98 4.91 -2.70 1.86
CA TYR A 98 5.17 -4.12 1.58
C TYR A 98 4.25 -5.09 2.33
N GLY A 99 3.25 -4.59 3.05
CA GLY A 99 2.26 -5.40 3.77
C GLY A 99 2.75 -5.96 5.11
N ALA A 100 3.87 -5.44 5.65
CA ALA A 100 4.32 -5.81 6.99
C ALA A 100 3.31 -5.32 8.05
N ALA A 101 3.19 -6.08 9.14
CA ALA A 101 2.35 -5.66 10.26
C ALA A 101 3.06 -4.56 11.06
N THR A 102 2.62 -3.32 10.90
CA THR A 102 3.15 -2.15 11.61
C THR A 102 2.08 -1.48 12.48
N ARG A 103 2.51 -0.57 13.35
CA ARG A 103 1.65 0.35 14.12
C ARG A 103 1.16 1.56 13.30
N ILE A 104 1.46 1.59 12.01
CA ILE A 104 1.01 2.62 11.08
C ILE A 104 -0.37 2.18 10.54
N LEU A 105 -1.27 3.13 10.34
CA LEU A 105 -2.55 2.92 9.67
C LEU A 105 -2.72 3.92 8.53
N ASP A 106 -3.17 3.45 7.37
CA ASP A 106 -3.38 4.29 6.20
C ASP A 106 -4.67 5.14 6.31
N PHE A 107 -4.58 6.39 5.88
CA PHE A 107 -5.68 7.33 5.68
C PHE A 107 -5.50 8.03 4.33
N THR A 108 -6.53 8.74 3.89
CA THR A 108 -6.47 9.58 2.70
C THR A 108 -7.12 10.92 2.99
N ILE A 109 -6.66 11.99 2.34
CA ILE A 109 -7.37 13.28 2.37
C ILE A 109 -8.45 13.38 1.29
N SER A 110 -8.70 12.31 0.52
CA SER A 110 -9.78 12.27 -0.47
C SER A 110 -10.98 11.47 0.05
N PRO A 111 -12.15 12.09 0.23
CA PRO A 111 -13.37 11.37 0.59
C PRO A 111 -13.77 10.34 -0.47
N GLU A 112 -13.48 10.61 -1.75
CA GLU A 112 -13.78 9.68 -2.85
C GLU A 112 -12.90 8.42 -2.81
N VAL A 113 -11.61 8.54 -2.45
CA VAL A 113 -10.72 7.37 -2.27
C VAL A 113 -11.20 6.52 -1.09
N ALA A 114 -11.65 7.14 0.00
CA ALA A 114 -12.25 6.40 1.11
C ALA A 114 -13.57 5.74 0.70
N LEU A 115 -14.45 6.44 -0.03
CA LEU A 115 -15.69 5.85 -0.56
C LEU A 115 -15.42 4.66 -1.48
N TYR A 116 -14.36 4.75 -2.29
CA TYR A 116 -13.93 3.63 -3.12
C TYR A 116 -13.62 2.40 -2.25
N PHE A 117 -12.79 2.53 -1.21
CA PHE A 117 -12.47 1.40 -0.33
C PHE A 117 -13.67 0.91 0.49
N ALA A 118 -14.65 1.77 0.78
CA ALA A 118 -15.88 1.37 1.44
C ALA A 118 -16.81 0.52 0.55
N CYS A 119 -16.69 0.66 -0.77
CA CYS A 119 -17.55 -0.01 -1.74
C CYS A 119 -16.82 -1.07 -2.57
N CYS A 120 -15.49 -1.19 -2.51
CA CYS A 120 -14.71 -1.97 -3.49
C CYS A 120 -15.01 -3.48 -3.49
N ASP A 121 -15.60 -4.00 -2.42
CA ASP A 121 -16.04 -5.39 -2.31
C ASP A 121 -17.40 -5.66 -2.97
N CYS A 122 -18.12 -4.63 -3.46
CA CYS A 122 -19.44 -4.79 -4.05
C CYS A 122 -19.45 -5.64 -5.31
N PHE A 123 -18.34 -5.65 -6.06
CA PHE A 123 -18.17 -6.48 -7.25
C PHE A 123 -17.82 -7.94 -6.92
N ARG A 124 -17.55 -8.24 -5.65
CA ARG A 124 -17.27 -9.60 -5.14
C ARG A 124 -18.52 -10.25 -4.52
N GLY A 125 -19.70 -9.64 -4.71
CA GLY A 125 -20.96 -10.14 -4.14
C GLY A 125 -21.07 -9.99 -2.61
N SER A 126 -20.24 -9.13 -2.00
CA SER A 126 -20.29 -8.89 -0.55
C SER A 126 -21.66 -8.35 -0.12
N THR A 127 -22.22 -8.96 0.92
CA THR A 127 -23.48 -8.55 1.55
C THR A 127 -23.28 -7.64 2.76
N HIS A 128 -22.04 -7.30 3.10
CA HIS A 128 -21.72 -6.45 4.25
C HIS A 128 -21.91 -4.98 3.89
N ASN A 129 -22.36 -4.18 4.85
CA ASN A 129 -22.35 -2.73 4.72
C ASN A 129 -20.90 -2.22 4.76
N GLY A 130 -20.61 -1.18 3.99
CA GLY A 130 -19.34 -0.46 4.06
C GLY A 130 -19.42 0.69 5.04
N GLU A 131 -18.27 1.26 5.37
CA GLU A 131 -18.16 2.44 6.21
C GLU A 131 -17.08 3.39 5.67
N VAL A 132 -17.37 4.69 5.65
CA VAL A 132 -16.36 5.75 5.55
C VAL A 132 -16.25 6.43 6.90
N ILE A 133 -15.06 6.37 7.50
CA ILE A 133 -14.73 7.05 8.74
C ILE A 133 -14.03 8.36 8.39
N PHE A 134 -14.44 9.43 9.03
CA PHE A 134 -13.90 10.77 8.87
C PHE A 134 -13.37 11.28 10.22
N TYR A 135 -12.14 11.77 10.21
CA TYR A 135 -11.48 12.43 11.32
C TYR A 135 -11.14 13.85 10.88
N TYR A 136 -11.71 14.86 11.53
CA TYR A 136 -11.27 16.24 11.34
C TYR A 136 -10.35 16.62 12.50
N THR A 137 -9.06 16.82 12.23
CA THR A 137 -8.09 16.94 13.33
C THR A 137 -6.73 17.49 12.92
N THR A 138 -5.87 17.74 13.90
CA THR A 138 -4.49 18.18 13.74
C THR A 138 -3.60 17.10 13.13
N TYR A 139 -2.58 17.56 12.44
CA TYR A 139 -1.60 16.73 11.77
C TYR A 139 -0.20 17.29 12.00
N THR A 140 0.80 16.46 11.70
CA THR A 140 2.20 16.83 11.87
C THR A 140 3.06 16.25 10.76
N SER A 141 4.33 16.63 10.76
CA SER A 141 5.33 16.08 9.84
C SER A 141 6.04 14.90 10.46
N GLN A 142 6.73 14.12 9.63
CA GLN A 142 7.58 13.01 10.10
C GLN A 142 8.73 13.45 11.02
N GLU A 143 9.05 14.74 11.05
CA GLU A 143 10.10 15.31 11.91
C GLU A 143 9.66 15.54 13.36
N ASN A 144 8.35 15.44 13.63
CA ASN A 144 7.78 15.60 14.96
C ASN A 144 8.39 14.60 15.96
N ILE A 145 8.70 15.08 17.17
CA ILE A 145 9.32 14.28 18.23
C ILE A 145 8.47 13.06 18.59
N GLY A 146 7.14 13.18 18.62
CA GLY A 146 6.25 12.06 18.87
C GLY A 146 6.25 11.02 17.77
N VAL A 147 6.31 11.44 16.51
CA VAL A 147 6.45 10.51 15.38
C VAL A 147 7.76 9.75 15.45
N LYS A 148 8.87 10.44 15.76
CA LYS A 148 10.19 9.83 16.00
C LYS A 148 10.16 8.86 17.18
N ALA A 149 9.55 9.26 18.30
CA ALA A 149 9.42 8.43 19.50
C ALA A 149 8.65 7.14 19.24
N LEU A 150 7.54 7.20 18.49
CA LEU A 150 6.75 6.02 18.14
C LEU A 150 7.43 5.15 17.09
N SER A 151 8.21 5.74 16.19
CA SER A 151 9.04 5.00 15.23
C SER A 151 10.17 4.23 15.93
N PHE A 152 10.77 4.82 16.95
CA PHE A 152 11.71 4.15 17.85
C PHE A 152 11.03 3.03 18.65
N LEU A 153 9.84 3.29 19.20
CA LEU A 153 9.08 2.33 19.98
C LEU A 153 8.73 1.07 19.16
N ALA A 154 8.44 1.20 17.87
CA ALA A 154 8.20 0.05 16.98
C ALA A 154 9.39 -0.91 16.89
N GLN A 155 10.61 -0.41 17.14
CA GLN A 155 11.84 -1.18 17.09
C GLN A 155 12.26 -1.75 18.46
N GLN A 156 11.55 -1.39 19.53
CA GLN A 156 11.82 -1.89 20.89
C GLN A 156 11.15 -3.24 21.15
N PRO A 157 11.73 -4.10 22.01
CA PRO A 157 11.09 -5.35 22.42
C PRO A 157 9.67 -5.16 22.93
N TYR A 158 8.89 -6.24 22.93
CA TYR A 158 7.51 -6.22 23.42
C TYR A 158 7.41 -5.76 24.88
N ARG A 159 8.35 -6.18 25.73
CA ARG A 159 8.46 -5.72 27.12
C ARG A 159 9.39 -4.51 27.20
N LEU A 160 8.84 -3.38 27.65
CA LEU A 160 9.58 -2.14 27.87
C LEU A 160 10.17 -2.18 29.29
N GLU A 161 11.49 -2.03 29.36
CA GLU A 161 12.24 -2.06 30.62
C GLU A 161 12.33 -0.68 31.29
N VAL A 162 12.80 -0.64 32.53
CA VAL A 162 12.91 0.59 33.35
C VAL A 162 13.79 1.68 32.72
N ASP A 163 14.70 1.31 31.83
CA ASP A 163 15.61 2.22 31.12
C ASP A 163 15.04 2.75 29.80
N PHE A 164 13.80 2.41 29.44
CA PHE A 164 13.18 2.78 28.17
C PHE A 164 13.20 4.29 27.91
N TYR A 165 12.81 5.12 28.89
CA TYR A 165 12.82 6.57 28.73
C TYR A 165 14.22 7.15 28.57
N GLN A 166 15.24 6.50 29.17
CA GLN A 166 16.62 6.88 28.95
C GLN A 166 17.06 6.64 27.51
N LYS A 167 16.84 5.44 26.99
CA LYS A 167 17.13 5.11 25.58
C LYS A 167 16.40 6.03 24.61
N LEU A 168 15.15 6.37 24.93
CA LEU A 168 14.34 7.28 24.13
C LEU A 168 14.91 8.70 24.12
N ARG A 169 15.35 9.25 25.27
CA ARG A 169 16.02 10.56 25.34
C ARG A 169 17.27 10.61 24.48
N GLU A 170 18.10 9.57 24.60
CA GLU A 170 19.35 9.43 23.83
C GLU A 170 19.06 9.37 22.33
N TYR A 171 18.08 8.57 21.91
CA TYR A 171 17.66 8.47 20.51
C TYR A 171 17.12 9.79 19.94
N LEU A 172 16.30 10.50 20.71
CA LEU A 172 15.70 11.76 20.28
C LEU A 172 16.66 12.96 20.36
N GLY A 173 17.76 12.85 21.11
CA GLY A 173 18.66 13.97 21.39
C GLY A 173 18.01 15.08 22.22
N VAL A 174 17.12 14.72 23.15
CA VAL A 174 16.35 15.69 23.97
C VAL A 174 16.54 15.45 25.47
N ASN A 175 16.43 16.53 26.25
CA ASN A 175 16.47 16.48 27.71
C ASN A 175 15.08 16.66 28.34
N TYR A 176 14.12 15.81 27.94
CA TYR A 176 12.75 15.83 28.46
C TYR A 176 12.60 14.96 29.70
N SER A 177 11.74 15.36 30.63
CA SER A 177 11.36 14.50 31.76
C SER A 177 10.65 13.23 31.27
N ASP A 178 10.69 12.17 32.06
CA ASP A 178 9.99 10.92 31.76
C ASP A 178 8.47 11.16 31.62
N ASP A 179 7.88 12.04 32.43
CA ASP A 179 6.47 12.45 32.30
C ASP A 179 6.18 13.12 30.96
N LYS A 180 7.09 13.97 30.47
CA LYS A 180 6.94 14.61 29.16
C LYS A 180 7.02 13.58 28.05
N LEU A 181 7.94 12.63 28.11
CA LEU A 181 8.07 11.58 27.11
C LEU A 181 6.90 10.61 27.11
N ARG A 182 6.40 10.25 28.30
CA ARG A 182 5.16 9.51 28.47
C ARG A 182 4.00 10.22 27.79
N SER A 183 3.84 11.53 28.06
CA SER A 183 2.77 12.33 27.46
C SER A 183 2.84 12.38 25.94
N ILE A 184 4.03 12.25 25.35
CA ILE A 184 4.26 12.21 23.90
C ILE A 184 3.92 10.82 23.33
N ILE A 185 4.38 9.74 23.97
CA ILE A 185 4.17 8.37 23.49
C ILE A 185 2.71 7.92 23.61
N GLU A 186 1.96 8.44 24.57
CA GLU A 186 0.55 8.12 24.77
C GLU A 186 -0.38 8.70 23.67
N GLN A 187 0.15 9.50 22.74
CA GLN A 187 -0.62 10.15 21.67
C GLN A 187 -0.59 9.39 20.34
N HIS A 188 -1.55 9.68 19.47
CA HIS A 188 -1.56 9.24 18.07
C HIS A 188 -1.24 10.45 17.20
N TYR A 189 -0.45 10.24 16.15
CA TYR A 189 -0.07 11.32 15.25
C TYR A 189 -0.53 11.02 13.84
N PHE A 190 -1.32 11.92 13.26
CA PHE A 190 -1.55 11.94 11.83
C PHE A 190 -0.36 12.63 11.16
N VAL A 191 0.27 11.93 10.24
CA VAL A 191 1.53 12.31 9.61
C VAL A 191 1.30 12.48 8.13
N ILE A 192 1.56 13.69 7.64
CA ILE A 192 1.67 13.96 6.22
C ILE A 192 3.11 13.63 5.82
N PRO A 193 3.34 12.57 5.01
CA PRO A 193 4.70 12.18 4.63
C PRO A 193 5.31 13.23 3.68
N THR A 194 6.63 13.43 3.76
CA THR A 194 7.37 14.42 2.94
C THR A 194 7.58 13.96 1.49
N ILE A 195 7.00 12.81 1.10
CA ILE A 195 7.09 12.10 -0.18
C ILE A 195 8.35 11.22 -0.31
N SER A 196 8.14 9.91 -0.51
CA SER A 196 9.17 9.00 -1.04
C SER A 196 8.66 7.86 -1.95
N ASN A 197 7.37 7.86 -2.36
CA ASN A 197 6.85 6.94 -3.39
C ASN A 197 5.61 7.52 -4.10
N GLU A 198 5.46 7.23 -5.40
CA GLU A 198 4.32 7.65 -6.23
C GLU A 198 2.96 7.16 -5.72
N ARG A 199 2.87 6.01 -5.04
CA ARG A 199 1.61 5.52 -4.43
C ARG A 199 1.02 6.53 -3.44
N LEU A 200 1.85 7.16 -2.62
CA LEU A 200 1.41 8.16 -1.63
C LEU A 200 0.95 9.45 -2.30
N ARG A 201 1.60 9.84 -3.41
CA ARG A 201 1.17 10.97 -4.23
C ARG A 201 -0.18 10.71 -4.90
N ARG A 202 -0.42 9.48 -5.41
CA ARG A 202 -1.65 9.08 -6.11
C ARG A 202 -2.85 8.91 -5.19
N GLN A 203 -2.65 8.41 -3.96
CA GLN A 203 -3.71 8.21 -2.98
C GLN A 203 -3.96 9.42 -2.07
N LYS A 204 -3.17 10.49 -2.23
CA LYS A 204 -3.04 11.58 -1.25
C LYS A 204 -2.91 10.99 0.17
N GLY A 205 -2.01 10.02 0.30
CA GLY A 205 -1.90 9.14 1.45
C GLY A 205 -1.42 9.90 2.69
N VAL A 206 -2.13 9.69 3.79
CA VAL A 206 -1.77 10.15 5.13
C VAL A 206 -1.66 8.94 6.03
N PHE A 207 -0.81 8.99 7.03
CA PHE A 207 -0.64 7.90 7.97
C PHE A 207 -1.04 8.32 9.37
N ALA A 208 -1.62 7.41 10.14
CA ALA A 208 -1.71 7.54 11.58
C ALA A 208 -0.71 6.57 12.22
N ILE A 209 0.21 7.09 13.04
CA ILE A 209 1.10 6.25 13.86
C ILE A 209 0.54 6.16 15.28
N PHE A 210 0.37 4.92 15.75
CA PHE A 210 -0.33 4.65 17.00
C PHE A 210 0.61 4.62 18.21
N GLY A 211 0.13 5.28 19.27
CA GLY A 211 0.77 5.46 20.56
C GLY A 211 0.62 4.27 21.49
N GLN A 212 1.18 4.41 22.68
CA GLN A 212 1.27 3.36 23.69
C GLN A 212 0.95 3.92 25.08
N LYS A 213 0.02 3.31 25.80
CA LYS A 213 -0.20 3.59 27.23
C LYS A 213 0.94 3.03 28.07
N ILE A 214 1.56 3.85 28.91
CA ILE A 214 2.63 3.39 29.81
C ILE A 214 2.30 3.81 31.23
N GLU A 215 1.59 2.98 31.99
CA GLU A 215 1.23 3.31 33.38
C GLU A 215 2.46 3.38 34.30
N LYS A 216 3.32 2.36 34.20
CA LYS A 216 4.56 2.22 34.95
C LYS A 216 5.50 1.29 34.18
N LEU A 217 6.82 1.51 34.29
CA LEU A 217 7.82 0.57 33.76
C LEU A 217 8.32 -0.38 34.88
N PRO A 218 8.66 -1.64 34.55
CA PRO A 218 8.54 -2.26 33.23
C PRO A 218 7.08 -2.59 32.88
N CYS A 219 6.74 -2.57 31.60
CA CYS A 219 5.42 -2.96 31.10
C CYS A 219 5.46 -3.59 29.72
N ASP A 220 4.46 -4.39 29.41
CA ASP A 220 4.28 -4.92 28.07
C ASP A 220 3.60 -3.89 27.17
N LYS A 221 3.96 -3.87 25.88
CA LYS A 221 3.24 -3.06 24.89
C LYS A 221 1.76 -3.47 24.84
N GLN A 222 0.92 -2.49 24.57
CA GLN A 222 -0.54 -2.63 24.58
C GLN A 222 -1.11 -2.15 23.25
N THR A 223 -2.18 -2.79 22.81
CA THR A 223 -2.95 -2.32 21.66
C THR A 223 -3.67 -1.03 22.01
N THR A 224 -3.70 -0.12 21.06
CA THR A 224 -4.42 1.14 21.18
C THR A 224 -5.37 1.33 20.01
N ASN A 225 -6.44 2.10 20.24
CA ASN A 225 -7.46 2.37 19.24
C ASN A 225 -7.66 3.87 19.11
N LEU A 226 -7.93 4.33 17.89
CA LEU A 226 -8.49 5.64 17.64
C LEU A 226 -9.89 5.67 18.25
N SER A 227 -9.99 6.19 19.47
CA SER A 227 -11.26 6.34 20.18
C SER A 227 -11.59 7.81 20.36
N ASP A 228 -12.83 8.06 20.78
CA ASP A 228 -13.26 9.42 21.11
C ASP A 228 -12.51 10.02 22.32
N LYS A 229 -11.75 9.20 23.05
CA LYS A 229 -11.15 9.55 24.34
C LYS A 229 -9.64 9.29 24.43
N TYR A 230 -9.02 8.62 23.45
CA TYR A 230 -7.65 8.13 23.54
C TYR A 230 -6.83 8.45 22.27
N GLY A 231 -5.54 8.75 22.45
CA GLY A 231 -4.61 9.09 21.37
C GLY A 231 -4.70 10.54 20.88
N ARG A 232 -5.42 11.39 21.62
CA ARG A 232 -5.80 12.75 21.25
C ARG A 232 -4.76 13.82 21.66
N GLY A 233 -3.81 13.51 22.55
CA GLY A 233 -3.08 14.57 23.25
C GLY A 233 -4.04 15.46 24.06
N GLN A 234 -3.53 16.45 24.78
CA GLN A 234 -4.39 17.37 25.54
C GLN A 234 -5.21 18.31 24.64
N GLU A 235 -4.89 18.38 23.34
CA GLU A 235 -5.41 19.34 22.38
C GLU A 235 -5.73 18.66 21.03
N TYR A 236 -6.64 17.68 21.02
CA TYR A 236 -7.32 17.23 19.78
C TYR A 236 -8.72 17.83 19.75
N PRO A 237 -8.89 19.07 19.26
CA PRO A 237 -10.18 19.49 18.79
C PRO A 237 -10.44 18.70 17.52
N GLY A 238 -11.46 17.85 17.53
CA GLY A 238 -11.76 17.06 16.35
C GLY A 238 -12.98 16.19 16.51
N ASP A 239 -13.83 16.27 15.50
CA ASP A 239 -15.03 15.45 15.39
C ASP A 239 -14.71 14.15 14.63
N ILE A 240 -15.33 13.05 15.07
CA ILE A 240 -15.32 11.78 14.34
C ILE A 240 -16.72 11.55 13.79
N TYR A 241 -16.80 11.35 12.49
CA TYR A 241 -18.04 11.06 11.79
C TYR A 241 -17.94 9.71 11.08
N ARG A 242 -19.06 8.98 11.03
CA ARG A 242 -19.14 7.66 10.39
C ARG A 242 -20.26 7.67 9.37
N ILE A 243 -19.97 7.25 8.15
CA ILE A 243 -20.93 7.14 7.07
C ILE A 243 -21.05 5.68 6.67
N GLN A 244 -22.18 5.06 7.00
CA GLN A 244 -22.51 3.70 6.59
C GLN A 244 -22.99 3.70 5.14
N ILE A 245 -22.47 2.76 4.35
CA ILE A 245 -22.89 2.49 2.98
C ILE A 245 -23.59 1.12 2.94
N PRO A 246 -24.92 1.06 2.80
CA PRO A 246 -25.64 -0.20 2.69
C PRO A 246 -25.13 -1.07 1.55
N ALA A 247 -25.06 -2.39 1.76
CA ALA A 247 -24.52 -3.34 0.78
C ALA A 247 -25.19 -3.23 -0.60
N ASP A 248 -26.52 -3.07 -0.63
CA ASP A 248 -27.35 -2.91 -1.82
C ASP A 248 -27.10 -1.59 -2.57
N ALA A 249 -26.58 -0.57 -1.88
CA ALA A 249 -26.26 0.73 -2.44
C ALA A 249 -24.84 0.81 -3.03
N LYS A 250 -23.89 -0.01 -2.54
CA LYS A 250 -22.47 0.08 -2.89
C LYS A 250 -22.21 0.07 -4.39
N LYS A 251 -22.86 -0.83 -5.15
CA LYS A 251 -22.66 -0.96 -6.60
C LYS A 251 -23.04 0.31 -7.36
N LYS A 252 -24.23 0.86 -7.09
CA LYS A 252 -24.71 2.11 -7.72
C LYS A 252 -23.83 3.30 -7.36
N ILE A 253 -23.39 3.37 -6.10
CA ILE A 253 -22.47 4.42 -5.63
C ILE A 253 -21.13 4.30 -6.35
N MET A 254 -20.60 3.09 -6.47
CA MET A 254 -19.32 2.81 -7.12
C MET A 254 -19.36 3.17 -8.61
N GLU A 255 -20.38 2.74 -9.35
CA GLU A 255 -20.58 3.09 -10.76
C GLU A 255 -20.60 4.62 -10.97
N LYS A 256 -21.32 5.35 -10.10
CA LYS A 256 -21.39 6.81 -10.17
C LYS A 256 -20.07 7.50 -9.78
N LEU A 257 -19.36 6.97 -8.78
CA LEU A 257 -18.04 7.45 -8.38
C LEU A 257 -17.05 7.31 -9.54
N LEU A 258 -17.00 6.14 -10.15
CA LEU A 258 -16.13 5.83 -11.30
C LEU A 258 -16.45 6.73 -12.49
N LYS A 259 -17.73 6.86 -12.86
CA LYS A 259 -18.16 7.78 -13.91
C LYS A 259 -17.73 9.22 -13.65
N LYS A 260 -17.81 9.70 -12.41
CA LYS A 260 -17.33 11.05 -12.06
C LYS A 260 -15.82 11.19 -12.14
N ILE A 261 -15.06 10.15 -11.79
CA ILE A 261 -13.61 10.13 -11.95
C ILE A 261 -13.27 10.21 -13.44
N GLU A 262 -13.93 9.41 -14.28
CA GLU A 262 -13.82 9.45 -15.74
C GLU A 262 -14.15 10.84 -16.28
N ASP A 263 -15.30 11.42 -15.93
CA ASP A 263 -15.74 12.75 -16.39
C ASP A 263 -14.79 13.89 -15.97
N ARG A 264 -14.15 13.79 -14.79
CA ARG A 264 -13.13 14.76 -14.33
C ARG A 264 -11.84 14.60 -15.11
N GLN A 265 -11.43 13.37 -15.38
CA GLN A 265 -10.26 13.08 -16.20
C GLN A 265 -10.46 13.56 -17.64
N ILE A 266 -11.64 13.33 -18.23
CA ILE A 266 -12.02 13.83 -19.58
C ILE A 266 -12.03 15.37 -19.65
N ARG A 267 -12.50 16.07 -18.60
CA ARG A 267 -12.45 17.54 -18.55
C ARG A 267 -11.05 18.11 -18.36
N ASN A 268 -10.18 17.42 -17.62
CA ASN A 268 -8.78 17.81 -17.51
C ASN A 268 -8.02 17.55 -18.82
N LEU A 269 -8.41 16.53 -19.59
CA LEU A 269 -7.89 16.20 -20.92
C LEU A 269 -8.27 17.25 -21.99
N SER A 270 -9.39 17.97 -21.86
CA SER A 270 -9.77 19.02 -22.83
C SER A 270 -8.95 20.31 -22.72
N ASN A 271 -8.13 20.46 -21.66
CA ASN A 271 -7.30 21.65 -21.42
C ASN A 271 -5.79 21.38 -21.51
N THR A 272 -5.35 20.21 -21.96
CA THR A 272 -3.92 19.93 -22.20
C THR A 272 -3.79 18.65 -23.04
N GLU A 273 -3.04 18.71 -24.14
CA GLU A 273 -2.62 17.54 -24.91
C GLU A 273 -1.96 16.53 -23.96
N ASN A 274 -2.59 15.37 -23.72
CA ASN A 274 -1.91 14.11 -23.36
C ASN A 274 -2.92 12.96 -23.23
N MET A 275 -3.12 12.23 -24.32
CA MET A 275 -4.10 11.14 -24.46
C MET A 275 -3.54 9.75 -24.10
N LYS A 276 -2.49 9.65 -23.27
CA LYS A 276 -1.77 8.38 -23.00
C LYS A 276 -1.86 7.81 -21.58
N THR A 277 -2.40 8.53 -20.58
CA THR A 277 -2.14 8.20 -19.16
C THR A 277 -3.31 7.50 -18.41
N ILE A 278 -4.45 7.21 -19.05
CA ILE A 278 -5.72 7.07 -18.29
C ILE A 278 -6.29 5.65 -18.17
N LYS A 279 -5.81 4.66 -18.93
CA LYS A 279 -6.50 3.36 -19.01
C LYS A 279 -6.14 2.31 -17.94
N SER A 280 -5.21 2.57 -17.00
CA SER A 280 -4.61 1.52 -16.16
C SER A 280 -5.21 1.30 -14.76
N PHE A 281 -6.33 1.94 -14.38
CA PHE A 281 -6.61 2.07 -12.94
C PHE A 281 -7.55 1.03 -12.27
N PHE A 282 -8.54 0.39 -12.91
CA PHE A 282 -9.46 -0.48 -12.16
C PHE A 282 -10.23 -1.54 -12.99
N PHE A 283 -10.27 -2.81 -12.52
CA PHE A 283 -11.35 -3.85 -12.63
C PHE A 283 -11.12 -5.14 -13.51
N PRO A 284 -11.88 -6.27 -13.32
CA PRO A 284 -11.44 -7.55 -12.67
C PRO A 284 -12.04 -8.86 -13.29
N ASN A 285 -11.67 -10.08 -12.86
CA ASN A 285 -12.56 -11.26 -12.76
C ASN A 285 -11.80 -12.52 -12.28
N MET A 286 -12.46 -13.30 -11.41
CA MET A 286 -12.14 -14.67 -11.04
C MET A 286 -13.00 -15.66 -11.83
N GLU A 287 -12.48 -16.88 -12.05
CA GLU A 287 -13.09 -18.18 -11.67
C GLU A 287 -12.28 -19.36 -12.27
N ASN A 288 -11.64 -20.18 -11.43
CA ASN A 288 -11.99 -21.61 -11.23
C ASN A 288 -10.89 -22.46 -10.56
N GLU A 289 -11.39 -23.33 -9.67
CA GLU A 289 -10.91 -24.62 -9.17
C GLU A 289 -9.55 -25.11 -9.72
N PHE A 290 -8.55 -25.36 -8.85
CA PHE A 290 -7.65 -26.53 -8.94
C PHE A 290 -6.91 -26.71 -7.61
N GLY A 291 -6.76 -27.97 -7.21
CA GLY A 291 -6.35 -28.41 -5.87
C GLY A 291 -4.91 -28.11 -5.46
N GLU A 292 -4.60 -28.50 -4.22
CA GLU A 292 -3.28 -28.44 -3.62
C GLU A 292 -2.17 -28.86 -4.59
N ILE A 293 -1.20 -27.97 -4.80
CA ILE A 293 0.09 -28.33 -5.38
C ILE A 293 1.16 -28.05 -4.33
N SER A 294 1.70 -29.14 -3.78
CA SER A 294 2.91 -29.22 -2.98
C SER A 294 4.08 -28.48 -3.65
N TYR A 295 4.72 -27.56 -2.93
CA TYR A 295 5.79 -26.73 -3.46
C TYR A 295 7.17 -27.40 -3.34
N PHE A 296 7.89 -27.47 -4.46
CA PHE A 296 9.33 -27.70 -4.53
C PHE A 296 10.06 -26.33 -4.53
N GLY A 297 10.94 -26.08 -3.54
CA GLY A 297 11.97 -25.02 -3.52
C GLY A 297 11.51 -23.54 -3.40
N ASP A 298 11.82 -22.86 -2.29
CA ASP A 298 11.61 -21.41 -2.14
C ASP A 298 12.63 -20.61 -2.97
N LEU A 299 12.20 -19.99 -4.08
CA LEU A 299 13.05 -19.20 -4.98
C LEU A 299 13.75 -18.01 -4.28
N ARG A 300 13.23 -17.53 -3.15
CA ARG A 300 13.91 -16.49 -2.34
C ARG A 300 15.12 -17.04 -1.59
N ARG A 301 15.21 -18.36 -1.41
CA ARG A 301 16.40 -19.03 -0.90
C ARG A 301 17.52 -19.07 -1.93
N ASP A 302 17.17 -19.23 -3.21
CA ASP A 302 18.11 -19.35 -4.32
C ASP A 302 18.57 -17.98 -4.86
N PHE A 303 17.76 -16.94 -4.65
CA PHE A 303 18.05 -15.55 -5.04
C PHE A 303 17.80 -14.60 -3.85
N PRO A 304 18.67 -14.64 -2.83
CA PRO A 304 18.51 -13.87 -1.58
C PRO A 304 18.45 -12.34 -1.77
N LEU A 305 19.01 -11.81 -2.87
CA LEU A 305 18.99 -10.38 -3.22
C LEU A 305 17.83 -10.03 -4.18
N GLY A 306 16.88 -10.93 -4.39
CA GLY A 306 15.65 -10.64 -5.10
C GLY A 306 15.76 -10.64 -6.63
N ALA A 307 14.85 -9.91 -7.28
CA ALA A 307 14.78 -9.86 -8.75
C ALA A 307 16.03 -9.27 -9.41
N SER A 308 16.77 -8.39 -8.72
CA SER A 308 18.03 -7.83 -9.23
C SER A 308 19.09 -8.91 -9.41
N GLU A 309 19.21 -9.85 -8.46
CA GLU A 309 20.13 -10.98 -8.57
C GLU A 309 19.63 -12.03 -9.55
N PHE A 310 18.33 -12.29 -9.61
CA PHE A 310 17.76 -13.11 -10.68
C PHE A 310 18.08 -12.53 -12.06
N ASN A 311 17.88 -11.23 -12.26
CA ASN A 311 18.16 -10.58 -13.53
C ASN A 311 19.65 -10.59 -13.87
N LYS A 312 20.52 -10.50 -12.86
CA LYS A 312 21.95 -10.72 -13.04
C LYS A 312 22.19 -12.16 -13.49
N VAL A 313 21.85 -13.17 -12.70
CA VAL A 313 22.11 -14.58 -13.03
C VAL A 313 21.51 -15.01 -14.37
N CYS A 314 20.28 -14.59 -14.67
CA CYS A 314 19.57 -14.98 -15.90
C CYS A 314 20.03 -14.19 -17.12
N PHE A 315 20.55 -12.96 -16.95
CA PHE A 315 20.86 -12.02 -18.04
C PHE A 315 22.25 -11.36 -17.92
N GLU A 316 23.19 -12.02 -17.23
CA GLU A 316 24.48 -11.47 -16.80
C GLU A 316 25.42 -11.14 -17.97
N THR A 317 25.18 -11.72 -19.15
CA THR A 317 26.04 -11.55 -20.33
C THR A 317 25.27 -11.41 -21.65
N GLU A 318 24.03 -10.88 -21.65
CA GLU A 318 23.10 -11.09 -22.78
C GLU A 318 22.94 -12.58 -23.03
N ASN A 319 22.43 -13.32 -22.04
CA ASN A 319 22.15 -14.74 -22.20
C ASN A 319 21.04 -14.92 -23.24
N MET A 320 21.44 -14.87 -24.51
CA MET A 320 20.56 -14.90 -25.67
C MET A 320 19.82 -16.23 -25.75
N CYS A 321 20.33 -17.29 -25.12
CA CYS A 321 19.61 -18.55 -25.00
C CYS A 321 18.34 -18.39 -24.14
N GLU A 322 18.46 -17.76 -22.97
CA GLU A 322 17.31 -17.49 -22.08
C GLU A 322 16.34 -16.48 -22.70
N LEU A 323 16.85 -15.41 -23.31
CA LEU A 323 16.00 -14.45 -24.03
C LEU A 323 15.28 -15.11 -25.22
N LYS A 324 15.94 -16.00 -25.98
CA LYS A 324 15.30 -16.74 -27.06
C LYS A 324 14.23 -17.72 -26.55
N LYS A 325 14.45 -18.36 -25.39
CA LYS A 325 13.42 -19.21 -24.75
C LYS A 325 12.19 -18.40 -24.38
N ILE A 326 12.38 -17.26 -23.71
CA ILE A 326 11.29 -16.36 -23.33
C ILE A 326 10.56 -15.84 -24.57
N GLY A 327 11.31 -15.34 -25.55
CA GLY A 327 10.79 -14.83 -26.81
C GLY A 327 9.97 -15.87 -27.59
N LYS A 328 10.44 -17.12 -27.64
CA LYS A 328 9.73 -18.23 -28.29
C LYS A 328 8.36 -18.50 -27.67
N GLU A 329 8.24 -18.44 -26.34
CA GLU A 329 6.97 -18.67 -25.63
C GLU A 329 5.89 -17.61 -25.95
N VAL A 330 6.31 -16.39 -26.31
CA VAL A 330 5.40 -15.28 -26.64
C VAL A 330 5.39 -14.90 -28.12
N ASP A 331 6.10 -15.67 -28.96
CA ASP A 331 6.27 -15.48 -30.40
C ASP A 331 6.91 -14.12 -30.75
N ILE A 332 8.03 -13.78 -30.09
CA ILE A 332 8.80 -12.54 -30.29
C ILE A 332 10.30 -12.86 -30.36
N ASN A 333 10.95 -12.44 -31.45
CA ASN A 333 12.39 -12.59 -31.60
C ASN A 333 13.16 -11.49 -30.84
N LEU A 334 13.58 -11.79 -29.61
CA LEU A 334 14.36 -10.91 -28.76
C LEU A 334 15.84 -10.90 -29.20
N LYS A 335 16.44 -9.69 -29.28
CA LYS A 335 17.71 -9.42 -29.97
C LYS A 335 18.84 -8.97 -29.05
N ALA A 336 18.66 -7.92 -28.24
CA ALA A 336 19.73 -7.40 -27.38
C ALA A 336 19.16 -6.65 -26.16
N ILE A 337 19.87 -6.69 -25.04
CA ILE A 337 19.51 -5.90 -23.86
C ILE A 337 19.99 -4.47 -24.07
N VAL A 338 19.07 -3.51 -24.03
CA VAL A 338 19.32 -2.08 -24.30
C VAL A 338 19.15 -1.20 -23.05
N GLY A 339 18.69 -1.77 -21.94
CA GLY A 339 18.55 -1.08 -20.66
C GLY A 339 18.28 -2.05 -19.51
N LYS A 340 18.53 -1.62 -18.27
CA LYS A 340 18.29 -2.41 -17.06
C LYS A 340 17.77 -1.52 -15.94
N GLY A 341 16.85 -2.04 -15.14
CA GLY A 341 16.42 -1.50 -13.85
C GLY A 341 16.53 -2.58 -12.77
N ASP A 342 16.13 -2.25 -11.54
CA ASP A 342 16.29 -3.19 -10.41
C ASP A 342 15.39 -4.43 -10.52
N GLN A 343 14.25 -4.30 -11.19
CA GLN A 343 13.21 -5.34 -11.29
C GLN A 343 12.88 -5.72 -12.73
N TYR A 344 13.56 -5.11 -13.72
CA TYR A 344 13.29 -5.35 -15.14
C TYR A 344 14.54 -5.17 -16.01
N ILE A 345 14.47 -5.68 -17.22
CA ILE A 345 15.41 -5.36 -18.31
C ILE A 345 14.63 -4.87 -19.53
N VAL A 346 15.26 -4.02 -20.34
CA VAL A 346 14.73 -3.55 -21.62
C VAL A 346 15.50 -4.24 -22.73
N VAL A 347 14.79 -4.86 -23.65
CA VAL A 347 15.32 -5.71 -24.71
C VAL A 347 14.77 -5.21 -26.05
N SER A 348 15.60 -5.07 -27.07
CA SER A 348 15.13 -4.83 -28.43
C SER A 348 14.71 -6.15 -29.08
N SER A 349 13.72 -6.10 -29.97
CA SER A 349 13.35 -7.22 -30.85
C SER A 349 13.87 -7.01 -32.27
N GLU A 350 13.83 -8.05 -33.10
CA GLU A 350 14.20 -7.95 -34.53
C GLU A 350 13.31 -6.99 -35.32
N GLU A 351 12.08 -6.74 -34.85
CA GLU A 351 11.15 -5.74 -35.41
C GLU A 351 11.38 -4.33 -34.84
N GLU A 352 12.52 -4.10 -34.17
CA GLU A 352 12.90 -2.85 -33.49
C GLU A 352 11.87 -2.35 -32.45
N LYS A 353 11.02 -3.25 -31.95
CA LYS A 353 10.15 -2.98 -30.79
C LYS A 353 10.95 -3.12 -29.51
N LYS A 354 10.77 -2.17 -28.58
CA LYS A 354 11.28 -2.26 -27.22
C LYS A 354 10.38 -3.17 -26.38
N VAL A 355 10.99 -4.19 -25.80
CA VAL A 355 10.37 -5.22 -24.95
C VAL A 355 10.88 -5.04 -23.52
N MET A 356 10.00 -4.88 -22.55
CA MET A 356 10.37 -4.88 -21.14
C MET A 356 10.09 -6.23 -20.51
N ILE A 357 11.10 -6.82 -19.87
CA ILE A 357 10.98 -8.08 -19.15
C ILE A 357 11.07 -7.78 -17.67
N TYR A 358 9.96 -7.96 -16.95
CA TYR A 358 9.88 -7.79 -15.50
C TYR A 358 10.05 -9.11 -14.79
N THR A 359 10.76 -9.09 -13.67
CA THR A 359 10.99 -10.25 -12.85
C THR A 359 10.41 -10.05 -11.46
N GLN A 360 9.69 -11.06 -10.99
CA GLN A 360 9.20 -11.12 -9.62
C GLN A 360 9.40 -12.51 -9.03
N LEU A 361 10.10 -12.60 -7.90
CA LEU A 361 10.36 -13.88 -7.23
C LEU A 361 9.21 -14.37 -6.33
N GLY A 362 8.19 -13.54 -6.15
CA GLY A 362 6.96 -13.90 -5.46
C GLY A 362 5.79 -14.02 -6.44
N GLU A 363 4.60 -14.27 -5.92
CA GLU A 363 3.38 -14.19 -6.72
C GLU A 363 3.24 -12.82 -7.39
N ALA A 364 2.98 -12.77 -8.70
CA ALA A 364 2.63 -11.53 -9.42
C ALA A 364 1.28 -11.04 -8.90
N LYS A 365 1.27 -9.78 -8.44
CA LYS A 365 0.10 -9.15 -7.86
C LYS A 365 -0.21 -7.84 -8.56
N SER A 366 -1.50 -7.58 -8.77
CA SER A 366 -2.00 -6.44 -9.52
C SER A 366 -1.58 -5.09 -8.94
N GLU A 367 -1.21 -5.01 -7.66
CA GLU A 367 -0.74 -3.76 -7.04
C GLU A 367 0.55 -3.22 -7.66
N ARG A 368 1.33 -4.07 -8.35
CA ARG A 368 2.58 -3.67 -9.02
C ARG A 368 2.41 -3.19 -10.46
N LEU A 369 1.23 -3.39 -11.05
CA LEU A 369 0.98 -2.97 -12.43
C LEU A 369 1.19 -1.47 -12.64
N SER A 370 0.87 -0.67 -11.61
CA SER A 370 1.12 0.77 -11.62
C SER A 370 2.59 1.10 -11.87
N GLU A 371 3.51 0.48 -11.11
CA GLU A 371 4.97 0.67 -11.26
C GLU A 371 5.42 0.24 -12.66
N ILE A 372 4.92 -0.93 -13.10
CA ILE A 372 5.25 -1.49 -14.41
C ILE A 372 4.90 -0.51 -15.54
N PHE A 373 3.74 0.15 -15.46
CA PHE A 373 3.29 1.15 -16.42
C PHE A 373 4.11 2.43 -16.42
N ASP A 374 4.58 2.85 -15.24
CA ASP A 374 5.42 4.04 -15.13
C ASP A 374 6.77 3.82 -15.83
N ASP A 375 7.40 2.66 -15.65
CA ASP A 375 8.66 2.39 -16.34
C ASP A 375 8.44 2.08 -17.85
N ILE A 376 7.29 1.51 -18.25
CA ILE A 376 6.91 1.38 -19.68
C ILE A 376 6.90 2.76 -20.36
N ALA A 377 6.27 3.75 -19.72
CA ALA A 377 6.17 5.09 -20.27
C ALA A 377 7.56 5.77 -20.36
N GLN A 378 8.44 5.55 -19.38
CA GLN A 378 9.80 6.10 -19.37
C GLN A 378 10.69 5.48 -20.46
N ASN A 379 10.52 4.18 -20.73
CA ASN A 379 11.38 3.45 -21.67
C ASN A 379 10.81 3.37 -23.10
N ASP A 380 9.58 3.85 -23.30
CA ASP A 380 8.83 3.80 -24.58
C ASP A 380 8.71 2.36 -25.11
N ALA A 381 8.29 1.45 -24.23
CA ALA A 381 8.17 0.03 -24.55
C ALA A 381 6.78 -0.34 -25.11
N ASN A 382 6.75 -1.20 -26.13
CA ASN A 382 5.52 -1.63 -26.80
C ASN A 382 5.15 -3.08 -26.47
N VAL A 383 6.06 -3.80 -25.82
CA VAL A 383 5.86 -5.19 -25.40
C VAL A 383 6.32 -5.34 -23.97
N ILE A 384 5.55 -6.07 -23.16
CA ILE A 384 5.89 -6.39 -21.78
C ILE A 384 5.81 -7.89 -21.59
N ILE A 385 6.77 -8.43 -20.86
CA ILE A 385 6.80 -9.83 -20.44
C ILE A 385 7.02 -9.83 -18.93
N TRP A 386 6.06 -10.32 -18.16
CA TRP A 386 6.18 -10.38 -16.70
C TRP A 386 6.37 -11.81 -16.24
N LEU A 387 7.56 -12.09 -15.71
CA LEU A 387 8.01 -13.36 -15.18
C LEU A 387 7.69 -13.45 -13.69
N ALA A 388 6.89 -14.44 -13.29
CA ALA A 388 6.64 -14.75 -11.89
C ALA A 388 6.43 -16.26 -11.66
N PRO A 389 6.79 -16.82 -10.48
CA PRO A 389 6.57 -18.24 -10.19
C PRO A 389 5.09 -18.58 -9.95
N LYS A 390 4.29 -17.58 -9.56
CA LYS A 390 2.83 -17.67 -9.42
C LYS A 390 2.22 -16.40 -9.97
N VAL A 391 1.06 -16.53 -10.59
CA VAL A 391 0.28 -15.39 -11.06
C VAL A 391 -1.12 -15.56 -10.52
N ASN A 392 -1.58 -14.58 -9.74
CA ASN A 392 -2.95 -14.61 -9.24
C ASN A 392 -3.96 -14.29 -10.36
N GLU A 393 -5.19 -14.74 -10.20
CA GLU A 393 -6.25 -14.57 -11.20
C GLU A 393 -6.56 -13.09 -11.48
N ASP A 394 -6.49 -12.24 -10.45
CA ASP A 394 -6.65 -10.79 -10.59
C ASP A 394 -5.62 -10.18 -11.57
N THR A 395 -4.36 -10.64 -11.52
CA THR A 395 -3.30 -10.17 -12.43
C THR A 395 -3.53 -10.70 -13.84
N LYS A 396 -3.92 -11.97 -14.00
CA LYS A 396 -4.26 -12.54 -15.32
C LYS A 396 -5.36 -11.76 -16.00
N PHE A 397 -6.46 -11.50 -15.28
CA PHE A 397 -7.57 -10.72 -15.82
C PHE A 397 -7.13 -9.32 -16.22
N THR A 398 -6.38 -8.64 -15.35
CA THR A 398 -5.96 -7.27 -15.61
C THR A 398 -5.09 -7.19 -16.86
N VAL A 399 -4.17 -8.14 -17.06
CA VAL A 399 -3.33 -8.22 -18.27
C VAL A 399 -4.15 -8.57 -19.52
N GLN A 400 -5.15 -9.47 -19.43
CA GLN A 400 -6.09 -9.73 -20.54
C GLN A 400 -6.82 -8.46 -20.95
N TRP A 401 -7.31 -7.70 -19.97
CA TRP A 401 -8.03 -6.46 -20.22
C TRP A 401 -7.11 -5.43 -20.88
N ILE A 402 -5.86 -5.31 -20.44
CA ILE A 402 -4.85 -4.42 -21.04
C ILE A 402 -4.69 -4.76 -22.52
N ASN A 403 -4.36 -6.02 -22.85
CA ASN A 403 -4.15 -6.47 -24.22
C ASN A 403 -5.34 -6.19 -25.15
N LYS A 404 -6.56 -6.29 -24.62
CA LYS A 404 -7.78 -6.05 -25.39
C LYS A 404 -8.03 -4.57 -25.68
N HIS A 405 -7.56 -3.66 -24.83
CA HIS A 405 -7.94 -2.23 -24.87
C HIS A 405 -6.78 -1.26 -25.12
N SER A 406 -5.54 -1.73 -25.13
CA SER A 406 -4.36 -0.96 -25.53
C SER A 406 -4.07 -1.11 -27.03
N GLN A 407 -4.12 -0.01 -27.76
CA GLN A 407 -3.66 0.00 -29.15
C GLN A 407 -2.13 0.11 -29.16
N GLY A 408 -1.45 -0.95 -29.63
CA GLY A 408 0.00 -0.95 -29.83
C GLY A 408 0.85 -1.42 -28.64
N LEU A 409 0.22 -1.87 -27.53
CA LEU A 409 0.91 -2.49 -26.40
C LEU A 409 0.51 -3.97 -26.31
N LYS A 410 1.49 -4.86 -26.15
CA LYS A 410 1.27 -6.29 -25.86
C LYS A 410 1.89 -6.63 -24.51
N PHE A 411 1.12 -7.26 -23.62
CA PHE A 411 1.53 -7.63 -22.27
C PHE A 411 1.35 -9.14 -22.09
N TYR A 412 2.45 -9.85 -21.86
CA TYR A 412 2.48 -11.28 -21.61
C TYR A 412 2.73 -11.58 -20.14
N LEU A 413 2.01 -12.56 -19.61
CA LEU A 413 2.29 -13.15 -18.30
C LEU A 413 2.93 -14.51 -18.50
N MET A 414 4.06 -14.74 -17.84
CA MET A 414 4.79 -15.99 -17.95
C MET A 414 5.12 -16.54 -16.56
N LYS A 415 4.78 -17.81 -16.37
CA LYS A 415 5.28 -18.58 -15.24
C LYS A 415 6.74 -18.89 -15.48
N PHE A 416 7.58 -18.79 -14.46
CA PHE A 416 8.89 -19.44 -14.49
C PHE A 416 9.04 -20.41 -13.32
N GLU A 417 9.64 -21.55 -13.59
CA GLU A 417 9.96 -22.56 -12.59
C GLU A 417 11.44 -22.89 -12.69
N ARG A 418 12.08 -23.13 -11.54
CA ARG A 418 13.47 -23.55 -11.48
C ARG A 418 13.53 -25.00 -11.03
N SER A 419 14.11 -25.85 -11.86
CA SER A 419 14.46 -27.22 -11.50
C SER A 419 15.97 -27.38 -11.61
N ASN A 420 16.64 -27.55 -10.46
CA ASN A 420 18.11 -27.57 -10.36
C ASN A 420 18.77 -26.29 -10.92
N ALA A 421 19.43 -26.41 -12.08
CA ALA A 421 20.12 -25.34 -12.80
C ALA A 421 19.36 -24.85 -14.07
N LEU A 422 18.19 -25.42 -14.34
CA LEU A 422 17.39 -25.09 -15.52
C LEU A 422 16.18 -24.26 -15.10
N ILE A 423 15.94 -23.17 -15.83
CA ILE A 423 14.74 -22.35 -15.73
C ILE A 423 13.85 -22.67 -16.93
N THR A 424 12.61 -23.03 -16.65
CA THR A 424 11.58 -23.23 -17.66
C THR A 424 10.58 -22.11 -17.59
N TYR A 425 10.14 -21.62 -18.75
CA TYR A 425 9.11 -20.61 -18.85
C TYR A 425 7.88 -21.20 -19.51
N GLN A 426 6.72 -20.75 -19.05
CA GLN A 426 5.45 -21.14 -19.64
C GLN A 426 4.61 -19.88 -19.78
N LYS A 427 4.20 -19.57 -21.02
CA LYS A 427 3.23 -18.51 -21.24
C LYS A 427 1.89 -18.87 -20.59
N ILE A 428 1.41 -17.95 -19.75
CA ILE A 428 0.08 -18.02 -19.14
C ILE A 428 -0.91 -17.25 -20.02
N LEU A 429 -0.48 -16.10 -20.56
CA LEU A 429 -1.37 -15.13 -21.19
C LEU A 429 -0.69 -14.34 -22.29
#